data_AF-A0A3N4ITJ0-F1
#
_entry.id   AF-A0A3N4ITJ0-F1
#
_cell.length_a   1.000
_cell.length_b   1.000
_cell.length_c   1.000
_cell.angle_alpha   90.00
_cell.angle_beta   90.00
_cell.angle_gamma   90.00
#
_symmetry.space_group_name_H-M   'P 1'
#
loop_
_entity.id
_entity.type
_entity.pdbx_description
1 polymer ?
#
loop_
_entity_poly.entity_id
_entity_poly.type
_entity_poly.pdbx_seq_one_letter_code
_entity_poly.pdbx_strand_id
1 'polypeptide(L)'
;MDLLKQYSSTGGIVVHIHRNIEKVVEFLNIDKTRPAYVEDMAAVWNRRKPWYTECSNYQYYSPIVSESDLTIAQADLSRFLAIVTGNSDYHGRLLEKIRSFFVLSTYPNLEEAMDVINAVTIGSDTVEVRVDLLVDPTDSNDVATLAFVSEQLAVLRGKSQLPIVFTVRAQSQGGKPTDGDHEGALELYITTIRMRLEFIDLEIP
;
A
#
# COMPACT_ATOMS: atom_id res chain seq x y z
N MET A 1 3.84 -18.97 17.06
CA MET A 1 3.56 -17.55 16.72
C MET A 1 4.33 -16.61 17.62
N ASP A 2 4.46 -16.93 18.90
CA ASP A 2 5.15 -16.09 19.89
C ASP A 2 6.62 -15.80 19.53
N LEU A 3 7.31 -16.72 18.85
CA LEU A 3 8.67 -16.50 18.35
C LEU A 3 8.75 -15.32 17.36
N LEU A 4 7.80 -15.21 16.42
CA LEU A 4 7.82 -14.12 15.43
C LEU A 4 7.49 -12.78 16.07
N LYS A 5 6.53 -12.77 17.01
CA LYS A 5 6.17 -11.59 17.81
C LYS A 5 7.34 -11.11 18.67
N GLN A 6 8.07 -12.05 19.29
CA GLN A 6 9.26 -11.74 20.07
C GLN A 6 10.39 -11.23 19.18
N TYR A 7 10.60 -11.84 18.01
CA TYR A 7 11.60 -11.38 17.07
C TYR A 7 11.31 -9.94 16.60
N SER A 8 10.06 -9.66 16.22
CA SER A 8 9.66 -8.32 15.79
C SER A 8 9.74 -7.27 16.91
N SER A 9 9.41 -7.64 18.16
CA SER A 9 9.52 -6.72 19.31
C SER A 9 10.97 -6.37 19.69
N THR A 10 11.93 -7.23 19.34
CA THR A 10 13.37 -6.95 19.50
C THR A 10 14.00 -6.19 18.32
N GLY A 11 13.19 -5.70 17.38
CA GLY A 11 13.64 -4.99 16.17
C GLY A 11 13.88 -5.88 14.96
N GLY A 12 13.58 -7.18 15.06
CA GLY A 12 13.64 -8.10 13.92
C GLY A 12 12.63 -7.74 12.84
N ILE A 13 12.97 -8.03 11.58
CA ILE A 13 12.12 -7.73 10.42
C ILE A 13 11.23 -8.95 10.11
N VAL A 14 9.91 -8.79 10.18
CA VAL A 14 8.94 -9.78 9.74
C VAL A 14 7.97 -9.13 8.77
N VAL A 15 8.10 -9.51 7.49
CA VAL A 15 7.28 -8.96 6.39
C VAL A 15 6.14 -9.91 6.07
N HIS A 16 4.91 -9.40 6.09
CA HIS A 16 3.77 -10.06 5.49
C HIS A 16 3.63 -9.63 4.02
N ILE A 17 3.78 -10.57 3.09
CA ILE A 17 3.52 -10.35 1.66
C ILE A 17 2.01 -10.48 1.44
N HIS A 18 1.35 -9.36 1.19
CA HIS A 18 -0.07 -9.29 0.92
C HIS A 18 -0.35 -9.27 -0.59
N ARG A 19 -1.40 -9.97 -1.01
CA ARG A 19 -1.94 -9.98 -2.37
C ARG A 19 -3.45 -9.96 -2.29
N ASN A 20 -4.12 -9.47 -3.34
CA ASN A 20 -5.56 -9.61 -3.46
C ASN A 20 -5.94 -11.10 -3.35
N ILE A 21 -6.74 -11.44 -2.34
CA ILE A 21 -7.01 -12.83 -1.99
C ILE A 21 -7.88 -13.52 -3.05
N GLU A 22 -8.78 -12.79 -3.70
CA GLU A 22 -9.63 -13.33 -4.76
C GLU A 22 -8.78 -13.79 -5.93
N LYS A 23 -7.76 -13.00 -6.30
CA LYS A 23 -6.78 -13.37 -7.34
C LYS A 23 -5.91 -14.55 -6.95
N VAL A 24 -5.53 -14.66 -5.68
CA VAL A 24 -4.81 -15.84 -5.17
C VAL A 24 -5.68 -17.08 -5.26
N VAL A 25 -6.97 -16.99 -4.87
CA VAL A 25 -7.93 -18.08 -4.95
C VAL A 25 -8.18 -18.50 -6.41
N GLU A 26 -8.37 -17.53 -7.31
CA GLU A 26 -8.51 -17.75 -8.76
C GLU A 26 -7.31 -18.54 -9.31
N PHE A 27 -6.09 -18.09 -9.01
CA PHE A 27 -4.86 -18.76 -9.41
C PHE A 27 -4.77 -20.20 -8.87
N LEU A 28 -5.05 -20.39 -7.58
CA LEU A 28 -4.98 -21.71 -6.92
C LEU A 28 -6.04 -22.68 -7.42
N ASN A 29 -7.19 -22.20 -7.89
CA ASN A 29 -8.23 -23.04 -8.49
C ASN A 29 -7.86 -23.53 -9.90
N ILE A 30 -6.99 -22.81 -10.60
CA ILE A 30 -6.51 -23.19 -11.94
C ILE A 30 -5.36 -24.22 -11.86
N ASP A 31 -4.55 -24.17 -10.79
CA ASP A 31 -3.41 -25.05 -10.60
C ASP A 31 -3.81 -26.50 -10.28
N LYS A 32 -3.77 -27.36 -11.31
CA LYS A 32 -4.09 -28.80 -11.21
C LYS A 32 -2.99 -29.66 -10.59
N THR A 33 -1.82 -29.10 -10.30
CA THR A 33 -0.70 -29.85 -9.70
C THR A 33 -0.82 -29.98 -8.18
N ARG A 34 -1.72 -29.21 -7.57
CA ARG A 34 -1.93 -29.18 -6.13
C ARG A 34 -2.91 -30.28 -5.68
N PRO A 35 -2.62 -31.00 -4.58
CA PRO A 35 -3.60 -31.90 -3.97
C PRO A 35 -4.90 -31.14 -3.66
N ALA A 36 -6.05 -31.78 -3.89
CA ALA A 36 -7.34 -31.17 -3.61
C ALA A 36 -7.38 -30.65 -2.17
N TYR A 37 -7.53 -29.33 -2.02
CA TYR A 37 -7.60 -28.71 -0.71
C TYR A 37 -8.98 -28.98 -0.12
N VAL A 38 -9.01 -29.60 1.06
CA VAL A 38 -10.27 -30.07 1.67
C VAL A 38 -11.05 -28.90 2.31
N GLU A 39 -10.36 -27.83 2.68
CA GLU A 39 -10.96 -26.62 3.27
C GLU A 39 -11.18 -25.52 2.21
N ASP A 40 -12.21 -24.71 2.41
CA ASP A 40 -12.40 -23.47 1.66
C ASP A 40 -11.22 -22.51 1.91
N MET A 41 -10.58 -22.07 0.83
CA MET A 41 -9.41 -21.19 0.88
C MET A 41 -9.74 -19.82 1.47
N ALA A 42 -10.95 -19.30 1.24
CA ALA A 42 -11.38 -18.04 1.83
C ALA A 42 -11.54 -18.16 3.35
N ALA A 43 -12.16 -19.24 3.84
CA ALA A 43 -12.24 -19.54 5.27
C ALA A 43 -10.86 -19.69 5.93
N VAL A 44 -9.90 -20.35 5.26
CA VAL A 44 -8.53 -20.48 5.75
C VAL A 44 -7.82 -19.13 5.84
N TRP A 45 -7.98 -18.28 4.81
CA TRP A 45 -7.42 -16.93 4.80
C TRP A 45 -7.99 -16.09 5.93
N ASN A 46 -9.31 -16.02 6.07
CA ASN A 46 -9.97 -15.22 7.10
C ASN A 46 -9.55 -15.64 8.51
N ARG A 47 -9.37 -16.95 8.74
CA ARG A 47 -8.88 -17.49 10.02
C ARG A 47 -7.42 -17.09 10.31
N ARG A 48 -6.56 -17.03 9.28
CA ARG A 48 -5.12 -16.77 9.43
C ARG A 48 -4.73 -15.30 9.33
N LYS A 49 -5.57 -14.46 8.70
CA LYS A 49 -5.32 -13.02 8.51
C LYS A 49 -4.95 -12.31 9.82
N PRO A 50 -5.67 -12.50 10.96
CA PRO A 50 -5.28 -11.87 12.23
C PRO A 50 -3.88 -12.28 12.70
N TRP A 51 -3.52 -13.55 12.51
CA TRP A 51 -2.21 -14.06 12.90
C TRP A 51 -1.07 -13.48 12.07
N TYR A 52 -1.29 -13.28 10.76
CA TYR A 52 -0.31 -12.61 9.91
C TYR A 52 -0.12 -11.15 10.34
N THR A 53 -1.21 -10.44 10.63
CA THR A 53 -1.16 -9.08 11.15
C THR A 53 -0.37 -9.02 12.46
N GLU A 54 -0.67 -9.92 13.40
CA GLU A 54 -0.04 -9.92 14.73
C GLU A 54 1.44 -10.32 14.70
N CYS A 55 1.83 -11.22 13.79
CA CYS A 55 3.21 -11.72 13.72
C CYS A 55 4.13 -10.87 12.86
N SER A 56 3.63 -9.86 12.13
CA SER A 56 4.43 -9.03 11.21
C SER A 56 4.47 -7.57 11.64
N ASN A 57 5.64 -6.95 11.55
CA ASN A 57 5.81 -5.51 11.75
C ASN A 57 5.84 -4.72 10.44
N TYR A 58 5.98 -5.41 9.30
CA TYR A 58 5.91 -4.79 7.97
C TYR A 58 4.95 -5.54 7.06
N GLN A 59 4.39 -4.80 6.10
CA GLN A 59 3.45 -5.35 5.15
C GLN A 59 3.79 -4.86 3.74
N TYR A 60 4.01 -5.78 2.81
CA TYR A 60 4.27 -5.46 1.43
C TYR A 60 3.07 -5.90 0.58
N TYR A 61 2.36 -4.96 -0.02
CA TYR A 61 1.32 -5.27 -0.99
C TYR A 61 1.97 -5.44 -2.35
N SER A 62 1.99 -6.68 -2.84
CA SER A 62 2.58 -7.00 -4.13
C SER A 62 1.68 -6.47 -5.24
N PRO A 63 2.18 -5.60 -6.14
CA PRO A 63 1.40 -5.15 -7.29
C PRO A 63 1.09 -6.33 -8.21
N ILE A 64 -0.05 -6.26 -8.89
CA ILE A 64 -0.38 -7.15 -10.00
C ILE A 64 0.18 -6.50 -11.25
N VAL A 65 1.23 -7.10 -11.79
CA VAL A 65 1.92 -6.60 -12.98
C VAL A 65 1.85 -7.62 -14.11
N SER A 66 1.81 -7.14 -15.35
CA SER A 66 2.04 -7.98 -16.53
C SER A 66 3.50 -8.45 -16.56
N GLU A 67 3.78 -9.45 -17.40
CA GLU A 67 5.15 -9.95 -17.58
C GLU A 67 6.13 -8.85 -18.04
N SER A 68 5.66 -7.89 -18.85
CA SER A 68 6.43 -6.72 -19.27
C SER A 68 6.87 -5.81 -18.11
N ASP A 69 6.10 -5.81 -17.03
CA ASP A 69 6.22 -4.87 -15.91
C ASP A 69 6.86 -5.54 -14.68
N LEU A 70 7.37 -6.78 -14.83
CA LEU A 70 8.03 -7.53 -13.75
C LEU A 70 9.22 -6.76 -13.17
N THR A 71 9.95 -6.02 -14.00
CA THR A 71 11.08 -5.18 -13.57
C THR A 71 10.62 -4.05 -12.63
N ILE A 72 9.42 -3.52 -12.82
CA ILE A 72 8.82 -2.50 -11.96
C ILE A 72 8.48 -3.11 -10.60
N ALA A 73 7.84 -4.27 -10.57
CA ALA A 73 7.55 -4.98 -9.32
C ALA A 73 8.81 -5.37 -8.54
N GLN A 74 9.88 -5.80 -9.23
CA GLN A 74 11.17 -6.08 -8.61
C GLN A 74 11.81 -4.83 -8.01
N ALA A 75 11.78 -3.71 -8.73
CA ALA A 75 12.27 -2.43 -8.25
C ALA A 75 11.46 -1.93 -7.04
N ASP A 76 10.15 -2.13 -7.06
CA ASP A 76 9.27 -1.78 -5.94
C ASP A 76 9.53 -2.59 -4.68
N LEU A 77 9.65 -3.92 -4.80
CA LEU A 77 10.04 -4.75 -3.66
C LEU A 77 11.43 -4.38 -3.14
N SER A 78 12.39 -4.12 -4.03
CA SER A 78 13.75 -3.71 -3.65
C SER A 78 13.74 -2.38 -2.88
N ARG A 79 12.91 -1.42 -3.31
CA ARG A 79 12.68 -0.15 -2.62
C ARG A 79 12.10 -0.36 -1.22
N PHE A 80 11.02 -1.13 -1.12
CA PHE A 80 10.40 -1.47 0.15
C PHE A 80 11.43 -2.08 1.12
N LEU A 81 12.21 -3.06 0.67
CA LEU A 81 13.24 -3.70 1.48
C LEU A 81 14.35 -2.72 1.88
N ALA A 82 14.76 -1.80 1.00
CA ALA A 82 15.74 -0.76 1.35
C ALA A 82 15.22 0.13 2.48
N ILE A 83 13.95 0.52 2.46
CA ILE A 83 13.33 1.32 3.54
C ILE A 83 13.25 0.49 4.84
N VAL A 84 12.74 -0.74 4.76
CA VAL A 84 12.59 -1.65 5.90
C VAL A 84 13.93 -1.94 6.59
N THR A 85 15.02 -2.06 5.81
CA THR A 85 16.37 -2.35 6.31
C THR A 85 17.17 -1.09 6.69
N GLY A 86 16.61 0.11 6.54
CA GLY A 86 17.29 1.37 6.85
C GLY A 86 18.37 1.79 5.85
N ASN A 87 18.37 1.21 4.65
CA ASN A 87 19.33 1.49 3.58
C ASN A 87 18.77 2.43 2.50
N SER A 88 17.67 3.15 2.78
CA SER A 88 17.05 4.10 1.86
C SER A 88 17.53 5.52 2.11
N ASP A 89 17.74 6.29 1.05
CA ASP A 89 18.21 7.67 1.07
C ASP A 89 17.28 8.66 0.34
N TYR A 90 16.01 8.27 0.06
CA TYR A 90 15.08 9.08 -0.74
C TYR A 90 14.95 10.52 -0.24
N HIS A 91 14.78 10.68 1.08
CA HIS A 91 14.63 12.01 1.67
C HIS A 91 15.90 12.85 1.52
N GLY A 92 17.08 12.27 1.76
CA GLY A 92 18.36 12.96 1.58
C GLY A 92 18.57 13.42 0.13
N ARG A 93 18.33 12.51 -0.83
CA ARG A 93 18.41 12.82 -2.27
C ARG A 93 17.42 13.89 -2.73
N LEU A 94 16.24 13.97 -2.09
CA LEU A 94 15.27 15.02 -2.36
C LEU A 94 15.78 16.39 -1.88
N LEU A 95 16.37 16.45 -0.69
CA LEU A 95 16.93 17.67 -0.10
C LEU A 95 18.15 18.22 -0.86
N GLU A 96 18.89 17.37 -1.57
CA GLU A 96 20.02 17.79 -2.42
C GLU A 96 19.58 18.54 -3.68
N LYS A 97 18.29 18.47 -4.06
CA LYS A 97 17.77 19.16 -5.25
C LYS A 97 17.54 20.64 -4.95
N ILE A 98 17.90 21.48 -5.91
CA ILE A 98 17.62 22.94 -5.84
C ILE A 98 16.12 23.20 -5.78
N ARG A 99 15.33 22.41 -6.52
CA ARG A 99 13.87 22.45 -6.54
C ARG A 99 13.34 21.04 -6.63
N SER A 100 12.35 20.74 -5.82
CA SER A 100 11.63 19.48 -5.84
C SER A 100 10.12 19.69 -5.87
N PHE A 101 9.41 18.77 -6.50
CA PHE A 101 7.96 18.83 -6.68
C PHE A 101 7.32 17.48 -6.38
N PHE A 102 6.05 17.52 -6.01
CA PHE A 102 5.19 16.36 -6.04
C PHE A 102 4.01 16.65 -6.95
N VAL A 103 3.52 15.63 -7.63
CA VAL A 103 2.23 15.71 -8.35
C VAL A 103 1.15 15.12 -7.48
N LEU A 104 0.03 15.83 -7.38
CA LEU A 104 -1.15 15.36 -6.67
C LEU A 104 -2.01 14.48 -7.57
N SER A 105 -2.30 13.26 -7.15
CA SER A 105 -3.33 12.40 -7.74
C SER A 105 -4.69 12.69 -7.13
N THR A 106 -5.63 13.14 -7.96
CA THR A 106 -7.02 13.43 -7.57
C THR A 106 -8.02 12.39 -8.08
N TYR A 107 -7.54 11.25 -8.59
CA TYR A 107 -8.40 10.21 -9.14
C TYR A 107 -9.17 9.49 -8.03
N PRO A 108 -10.46 9.18 -8.23
CA PRO A 108 -11.24 8.38 -7.29
C PRO A 108 -10.78 6.91 -7.27
N ASN A 109 -10.19 6.45 -8.38
CA ASN A 109 -9.54 5.15 -8.52
C ASN A 109 -8.27 5.34 -9.36
N LEU A 110 -7.12 4.99 -8.78
CA LEU A 110 -5.80 5.09 -9.41
C LEU A 110 -5.65 4.20 -10.63
N GLU A 111 -6.43 3.12 -10.77
CA GLU A 111 -6.45 2.31 -11.99
C GLU A 111 -6.78 3.15 -13.23
N GLU A 112 -7.63 4.17 -13.09
CA GLU A 112 -8.01 5.10 -14.16
C GLU A 112 -6.83 5.93 -14.67
N ALA A 113 -5.78 6.10 -13.85
CA ALA A 113 -4.61 6.89 -14.18
C ALA A 113 -3.47 6.05 -14.79
N MET A 114 -3.58 4.72 -14.86
CA MET A 114 -2.43 3.84 -15.13
C MET A 114 -1.80 4.03 -16.51
N ASP A 115 -2.59 4.43 -17.51
CA ASP A 115 -2.09 4.69 -18.85
C ASP A 115 -1.38 6.05 -18.97
N VAL A 116 -1.70 6.99 -18.08
CA VAL A 116 -1.19 8.37 -18.12
C VAL A 116 -0.23 8.70 -16.99
N ILE A 117 -0.09 7.82 -15.98
CA ILE A 117 0.66 8.09 -14.75
C ILE A 117 2.11 8.50 -15.05
N ASN A 118 2.76 7.82 -15.98
CA ASN A 118 4.13 8.14 -16.39
C ASN A 118 4.24 9.52 -17.05
N ALA A 119 3.21 9.96 -17.78
CA ALA A 119 3.19 11.27 -18.42
C ALA A 119 2.90 12.40 -17.41
N VAL A 120 1.93 12.21 -16.52
CA VAL A 120 1.53 13.25 -15.54
C VAL A 120 2.56 13.42 -14.42
N THR A 121 3.42 12.43 -14.20
CA THR A 121 4.49 12.49 -13.19
C THR A 121 5.79 13.09 -13.71
N ILE A 122 5.87 13.46 -14.99
CA ILE A 122 7.08 14.08 -15.57
C ILE A 122 7.42 15.37 -14.80
N GLY A 123 8.67 15.46 -14.34
CA GLY A 123 9.16 16.62 -13.58
C GLY A 123 8.79 16.61 -12.10
N SER A 124 8.07 15.58 -11.62
CA SER A 124 7.80 15.37 -10.21
C SER A 124 8.80 14.40 -9.60
N ASP A 125 9.09 14.61 -8.32
CA ASP A 125 9.98 13.76 -7.55
C ASP A 125 9.23 12.72 -6.72
N THR A 126 7.95 12.99 -6.44
CA THR A 126 7.07 12.12 -5.67
C THR A 126 5.62 12.25 -6.19
N VAL A 127 4.76 11.31 -5.81
CA VAL A 127 3.32 11.33 -6.12
C VAL A 127 2.55 11.40 -4.81
N GLU A 128 1.73 12.44 -4.64
CA GLU A 128 0.78 12.50 -3.54
C GLU A 128 -0.49 11.71 -3.90
N VAL A 129 -0.84 10.76 -3.04
CA VAL A 129 -2.11 10.04 -3.09
C VAL A 129 -3.02 10.60 -2.00
N ARG A 130 -4.06 11.29 -2.42
CA ARG A 130 -5.12 11.79 -1.54
C ARG A 130 -6.14 10.70 -1.30
N VAL A 131 -5.99 10.03 -0.16
CA VAL A 131 -6.80 8.89 0.24
C VAL A 131 -8.24 9.30 0.47
N ASP A 132 -8.48 10.51 0.98
CA ASP A 132 -9.82 11.06 1.15
C ASP A 132 -10.56 11.24 -0.18
N LEU A 133 -9.87 11.30 -1.33
CA LEU A 133 -10.51 11.41 -2.64
C LEU A 133 -10.88 10.06 -3.26
N LEU A 134 -10.27 8.98 -2.79
CA LEU A 134 -10.54 7.63 -3.27
C LEU A 134 -11.98 7.22 -3.01
N VAL A 135 -12.57 6.47 -3.93
CA VAL A 135 -13.95 5.98 -3.87
C VAL A 135 -13.91 4.46 -3.94
N ASP A 136 -14.17 3.81 -2.82
CA ASP A 136 -14.27 2.36 -2.74
C ASP A 136 -15.65 1.92 -3.26
N PRO A 137 -15.75 1.17 -4.37
CA PRO A 137 -17.02 0.74 -4.91
C PRO A 137 -17.70 -0.37 -4.09
N THR A 138 -16.98 -0.98 -3.15
CA THR A 138 -17.44 -2.11 -2.33
C THR A 138 -18.05 -1.67 -1.01
N ASP A 139 -17.84 -0.42 -0.62
CA ASP A 139 -18.42 0.17 0.58
C ASP A 139 -19.25 1.42 0.20
N SER A 140 -20.43 1.55 0.80
CA SER A 140 -21.29 2.73 0.61
C SER A 140 -20.92 3.88 1.52
N ASN A 141 -20.00 3.66 2.46
CA ASN A 141 -19.46 4.72 3.29
C ASN A 141 -18.57 5.63 2.41
N ASP A 142 -18.67 6.94 2.56
CA ASP A 142 -17.88 7.93 1.80
C ASP A 142 -16.36 7.88 2.11
N VAL A 143 -15.90 6.86 2.83
CA VAL A 143 -14.51 6.62 3.26
C VAL A 143 -14.03 5.30 2.66
N ALA A 144 -12.93 5.35 1.92
CA ALA A 144 -12.34 4.17 1.31
C ALA A 144 -11.83 3.18 2.36
N THR A 145 -12.12 1.88 2.19
CA THR A 145 -11.64 0.85 3.13
C THR A 145 -10.13 0.68 3.05
N LEU A 146 -9.53 0.22 4.15
CA LEU A 146 -8.09 -0.06 4.18
C LEU A 146 -7.65 -1.04 3.07
N ALA A 147 -8.48 -2.05 2.78
CA ALA A 147 -8.21 -3.03 1.74
C ALA A 147 -8.11 -2.34 0.38
N PHE A 148 -9.10 -1.53 0.03
CA PHE A 148 -9.11 -0.76 -1.21
C PHE A 148 -7.92 0.19 -1.30
N VAL A 149 -7.67 1.00 -0.27
CA VAL A 149 -6.52 1.93 -0.25
C VAL A 149 -5.20 1.19 -0.48
N SER A 150 -5.00 0.04 0.16
CA SER A 150 -3.79 -0.76 0.00
C SER A 150 -3.63 -1.30 -1.42
N GLU A 151 -4.73 -1.71 -2.06
CA GLU A 151 -4.73 -2.15 -3.46
C GLU A 151 -4.41 -0.99 -4.42
N GLN A 152 -5.02 0.17 -4.19
CA GLN A 152 -4.76 1.38 -4.98
C GLN A 152 -3.29 1.79 -4.92
N LEU A 153 -2.68 1.77 -3.72
CA LEU A 153 -1.26 2.03 -3.54
C LEU A 153 -0.38 1.00 -4.25
N ALA A 154 -0.77 -0.28 -4.23
CA ALA A 154 -0.06 -1.33 -4.95
C ALA A 154 -0.15 -1.12 -6.47
N VAL A 155 -1.33 -0.78 -7.00
CA VAL A 155 -1.54 -0.43 -8.41
C VAL A 155 -0.59 0.69 -8.84
N LEU A 156 -0.52 1.78 -8.07
CA LEU A 156 0.40 2.89 -8.36
C LEU A 156 1.87 2.44 -8.35
N ARG A 157 2.28 1.65 -7.35
CA ARG A 157 3.65 1.10 -7.26
C ARG A 157 3.99 0.12 -8.38
N GLY A 158 2.99 -0.51 -8.98
CA GLY A 158 3.14 -1.38 -10.14
C GLY A 158 3.42 -0.64 -11.45
N LYS A 159 3.22 0.68 -11.49
CA LYS A 159 3.41 1.51 -12.71
C LYS A 159 4.39 2.66 -12.53
N SER A 160 4.52 3.22 -11.33
CA SER A 160 5.42 4.32 -11.02
C SER A 160 6.50 3.89 -10.04
N GLN A 161 7.72 4.38 -10.26
CA GLN A 161 8.84 4.20 -9.34
C GLN A 161 9.07 5.38 -8.40
N LEU A 162 8.25 6.43 -8.50
CA LEU A 162 8.36 7.59 -7.63
C LEU A 162 7.92 7.25 -6.19
N PRO A 163 8.57 7.83 -5.16
CA PRO A 163 8.09 7.82 -3.79
C PRO A 163 6.64 8.32 -3.67
N ILE A 164 5.90 7.78 -2.71
CA ILE A 164 4.52 8.17 -2.45
C ILE A 164 4.46 9.08 -1.22
N VAL A 165 3.69 10.17 -1.35
CA VAL A 165 3.17 10.96 -0.22
C VAL A 165 1.76 10.49 0.05
N PHE A 166 1.54 9.84 1.18
CA PHE A 166 0.22 9.40 1.61
C PHE A 166 -0.45 10.50 2.42
N THR A 167 -1.61 10.95 1.96
CA THR A 167 -2.32 12.06 2.59
C THR A 167 -3.77 11.69 2.83
N VAL A 168 -4.20 11.82 4.08
CA VAL A 168 -5.62 11.87 4.46
C VAL A 168 -5.90 13.31 4.87
N ARG A 169 -6.70 14.02 4.09
CA ARG A 169 -7.04 15.43 4.36
C ARG A 169 -8.44 15.50 4.98
N ALA A 170 -8.57 16.15 6.14
CA ALA A 170 -9.87 16.32 6.79
C ALA A 170 -10.75 17.34 6.05
N GLN A 171 -12.08 17.28 6.23
CA GLN A 171 -13.00 18.22 5.58
C GLN A 171 -12.72 19.67 6.01
N SER A 172 -12.43 19.88 7.29
CA SER A 172 -12.05 21.19 7.85
C SER A 172 -10.80 21.80 7.21
N GLN A 173 -9.95 20.99 6.58
CA GLN A 173 -8.73 21.39 5.86
C GLN A 173 -8.89 21.30 4.34
N GLY A 174 -10.13 21.18 3.82
CA GLY A 174 -10.42 21.14 2.39
C GLY A 174 -10.34 19.75 1.75
N GLY A 175 -10.42 18.69 2.55
CA GLY A 175 -10.61 17.31 2.09
C GLY A 175 -12.08 16.93 1.90
N LYS A 176 -12.33 15.65 1.62
CA LYS A 176 -13.68 15.08 1.65
C LYS A 176 -14.13 14.75 3.08
N PRO A 177 -15.45 14.61 3.32
CA PRO A 177 -15.99 14.27 4.64
C PRO A 177 -15.50 12.89 5.10
N THR A 178 -14.42 12.88 5.86
CA THR A 178 -13.93 11.73 6.64
C THR A 178 -14.14 11.97 8.14
N ASP A 179 -14.77 13.09 8.48
CA ASP A 179 -14.86 13.65 9.82
C ASP A 179 -15.78 12.78 10.70
N GLY A 180 -15.17 12.04 11.63
CA GLY A 180 -15.88 11.23 12.64
C GLY A 180 -15.30 9.83 12.86
N ASP A 181 -14.56 9.29 11.89
CA ASP A 181 -13.93 7.95 11.99
C ASP A 181 -12.45 8.03 12.37
N HIS A 182 -12.20 8.40 13.62
CA HIS A 182 -10.83 8.49 14.15
C HIS A 182 -10.14 7.12 14.21
N GLU A 183 -10.89 6.03 14.45
CA GLU A 183 -10.34 4.68 14.53
C GLU A 183 -9.90 4.19 13.14
N GLY A 184 -10.74 4.37 12.11
CA GLY A 184 -10.38 4.03 10.73
C GLY A 184 -9.23 4.87 10.20
N ALA A 185 -9.19 6.17 10.50
CA ALA A 185 -8.05 7.02 10.15
C ALA A 185 -6.75 6.54 10.82
N LEU A 186 -6.80 6.18 12.11
CA LEU A 186 -5.66 5.62 12.82
C LEU A 186 -5.20 4.28 12.22
N GLU A 187 -6.14 3.40 11.86
CA GLU A 187 -5.83 2.11 11.23
C GLU A 187 -5.16 2.30 9.86
N LEU A 188 -5.63 3.27 9.07
CA LEU A 188 -5.01 3.68 7.81
C LEU A 188 -3.57 4.14 8.04
N TYR A 189 -3.32 5.05 8.99
CA TYR A 189 -1.97 5.52 9.30
C TYR A 189 -1.05 4.38 9.78
N ILE A 190 -1.52 3.54 10.71
CA ILE A 190 -0.75 2.39 11.21
C ILE A 190 -0.39 1.46 10.05
N THR A 191 -1.33 1.16 9.17
CA THR A 191 -1.07 0.26 8.04
C THR A 191 -0.10 0.88 7.06
N THR A 192 -0.23 2.16 6.76
CA THR A 192 0.70 2.89 5.90
C THR A 192 2.13 2.90 6.46
N ILE A 193 2.29 3.06 7.77
CA ILE A 193 3.60 2.95 8.44
C ILE A 193 4.18 1.54 8.27
N ARG A 194 3.35 0.50 8.43
CA ARG A 194 3.77 -0.90 8.21
C ARG A 194 4.12 -1.17 6.74
N MET A 195 3.48 -0.46 5.81
CA MET A 195 3.81 -0.48 4.38
C MET A 195 5.08 0.28 4.02
N ARG A 196 5.65 1.06 4.96
CA ARG A 196 6.87 1.84 4.76
C ARG A 196 6.79 2.75 3.54
N LEU A 197 5.66 3.44 3.36
CA LEU A 197 5.60 4.54 2.40
C LEU A 197 6.60 5.63 2.78
N GLU A 198 7.12 6.33 1.77
CA GLU A 198 8.25 7.23 1.93
C GLU A 198 7.87 8.51 2.68
N PHE A 199 6.65 9.00 2.48
CA PHE A 199 6.11 10.17 3.17
C PHE A 199 4.67 9.94 3.60
N ILE A 200 4.33 10.43 4.79
CA ILE A 200 2.99 10.37 5.36
C ILE A 200 2.65 11.79 5.83
N ASP A 201 1.62 12.40 5.26
CA ASP A 201 1.04 13.64 5.72
C ASP A 201 0.09 13.34 6.89
N LEU A 202 0.45 13.87 8.06
CA LEU A 202 -0.33 13.78 9.28
C LEU A 202 -0.74 15.19 9.68
N GLU A 203 -2.04 15.42 9.76
CA GLU A 203 -2.58 16.69 10.23
C GLU A 203 -2.31 16.88 11.72
N ILE A 204 -1.84 18.08 12.07
CA ILE A 204 -1.63 18.48 13.46
C ILE A 204 -2.88 19.27 13.91
N PRO A 205 -3.49 18.93 15.06
CA PRO A 205 -4.64 19.66 15.60
C PRO A 205 -4.37 21.13 15.92
#